data_AF-A0A1X7R4X7-F1
#
_entry.id   AF-A0A1X7R4X7-F1
#
_cell.length_a   1.000
_cell.length_b   1.000
_cell.length_c   1.000
_cell.angle_alpha   90.00
_cell.angle_beta   90.00
_cell.angle_gamma   90.00
#
_symmetry.space_group_name_H-M   'P 1'
#
loop_
_entity.id
_entity.type
_entity.pdbx_description
1 polymer ?
#
loop_
_entity_poly.entity_id
_entity_poly.type
_entity_poly.pdbx_seq_one_letter_code
_entity_poly.pdbx_strand_id
1 'polypeptide(L)'
;MTGTAALYMNEPSTNFMENYDAYYTQNHDQPLVLDRHILFGTADSIINHPDTLTANNIRFFIGIDIPTNQMAQLYNSEIISGLYGSREDIVMVNFDSQFIEDFVVSDLETLNTNLQNDPLLVSYLWNNSQLLKMMSEQLAKNNDDTSKILHRYVNIYKRCNSFTVNHIEKFQTFNDLLTLFQMTNAEGKVLVFSDSTTNENMLTLLISTMLKRDTSMKVQQAYQFITSLMDTPADNVRVERIFLCSGLTNYVESVKKFNAINGRRQLITNNYNSATSPYAQANMTKRSMRYTDSSNIAASNTTTTTNNDYAAQTATGKRARSD
;
A
#
# COMPACT_ATOMS: atom_id res chain seq x y z
N MET A 1 -80.37 -13.62 23.95
CA MET A 1 -79.27 -14.39 23.34
C MET A 1 -78.44 -13.41 22.52
N THR A 2 -77.41 -12.83 23.13
CA THR A 2 -76.51 -11.85 22.52
C THR A 2 -75.21 -12.57 22.12
N GLY A 3 -74.98 -12.72 20.82
CA GLY A 3 -73.76 -13.33 20.27
C GLY A 3 -72.69 -12.28 20.05
N THR A 4 -71.57 -12.44 20.73
CA THR A 4 -70.35 -11.62 20.61
C THR A 4 -69.56 -12.09 19.39
N ALA A 5 -69.35 -11.22 18.39
CA ALA A 5 -68.49 -11.49 17.26
C ALA A 5 -67.03 -11.18 17.65
N ALA A 6 -66.17 -12.19 17.63
CA ALA A 6 -64.73 -12.05 17.83
C ALA A 6 -64.07 -11.60 16.51
N LEU A 7 -63.44 -10.42 16.54
CA LEU A 7 -62.54 -9.95 15.49
C LEU A 7 -61.20 -10.70 15.60
N TYR A 8 -60.96 -11.63 14.68
CA TYR A 8 -59.65 -12.23 14.48
C TYR A 8 -58.71 -11.17 13.87
N MET A 9 -57.75 -10.70 14.66
CA MET A 9 -56.55 -10.02 14.16
C MET A 9 -55.65 -11.09 13.54
N ASN A 10 -55.45 -11.01 12.22
CA ASN A 10 -54.43 -11.81 11.53
C ASN A 10 -53.06 -11.39 12.04
N GLU A 11 -52.31 -12.32 12.63
CA GLU A 11 -50.89 -12.10 12.91
C GLU A 11 -50.13 -11.91 11.58
N PRO A 12 -49.20 -10.94 11.51
CA PRO A 12 -48.35 -10.78 10.33
C PRO A 12 -47.52 -12.05 10.13
N SER A 13 -47.60 -12.61 8.93
CA SER A 13 -46.94 -13.87 8.55
C SER A 13 -45.42 -13.79 8.75
N THR A 14 -44.87 -14.74 9.50
CA THR A 14 -43.44 -14.97 9.77
C THR A 14 -42.54 -14.95 8.52
N ASN A 15 -43.08 -15.30 7.34
CA ASN A 15 -42.37 -15.27 6.06
C ASN A 15 -41.88 -13.89 5.59
N PHE A 16 -42.47 -12.78 6.05
CA PHE A 16 -41.99 -11.44 5.66
C PHE A 16 -40.74 -11.01 6.44
N MET A 17 -40.63 -11.40 7.71
CA MET A 17 -39.48 -11.08 8.55
C MET A 17 -38.25 -11.87 8.09
N GLU A 18 -38.40 -13.17 7.82
CA GLU A 18 -37.31 -14.03 7.34
C GLU A 18 -36.76 -13.60 5.98
N ASN A 19 -37.62 -13.16 5.05
CA ASN A 19 -37.18 -12.62 3.76
C ASN A 19 -36.54 -11.25 3.87
N TYR A 20 -36.95 -10.43 4.85
CA TYR A 20 -36.34 -9.12 5.11
C TYR A 20 -34.95 -9.28 5.71
N ASP A 21 -34.79 -10.16 6.70
CA ASP A 21 -33.49 -10.46 7.31
C ASP A 21 -32.54 -11.10 6.30
N ALA A 22 -33.00 -12.03 5.45
CA ALA A 22 -32.20 -12.58 4.37
C ALA A 22 -31.76 -11.52 3.35
N TYR A 23 -32.66 -10.62 2.93
CA TYR A 23 -32.35 -9.53 2.00
C TYR A 23 -31.41 -8.47 2.62
N TYR A 24 -31.56 -8.17 3.91
CA TYR A 24 -30.67 -7.27 4.63
C TYR A 24 -29.27 -7.87 4.79
N THR A 25 -29.18 -9.13 5.19
CA THR A 25 -27.89 -9.82 5.34
C THR A 25 -27.17 -9.97 4.00
N GLN A 26 -27.91 -10.14 2.89
CA GLN A 26 -27.34 -10.35 1.56
C GLN A 26 -26.68 -9.11 0.94
N ASN A 27 -27.00 -7.89 1.40
CA ASN A 27 -26.42 -6.65 0.86
C ASN A 27 -25.35 -6.02 1.76
N HIS A 28 -25.36 -6.29 3.07
CA HIS A 28 -24.40 -5.68 4.00
C HIS A 28 -22.94 -6.11 3.80
N ASP A 29 -22.72 -7.26 3.15
CA ASP A 29 -21.38 -7.79 2.91
C ASP A 29 -20.84 -7.44 1.53
N GLN A 30 -21.58 -6.70 0.70
CA GLN A 30 -21.10 -6.36 -0.64
C GLN A 30 -19.94 -5.36 -0.56
N PRO A 31 -18.83 -5.58 -1.30
CA PRO A 31 -17.78 -4.58 -1.42
C PRO A 31 -18.32 -3.22 -1.91
N LEU A 32 -18.01 -2.16 -1.16
CA LEU A 32 -18.34 -0.78 -1.47
C LEU A 32 -17.30 -0.19 -2.41
N VAL A 33 -17.72 0.67 -3.34
CA VAL A 33 -16.83 1.26 -4.35
C VAL A 33 -16.32 2.62 -3.86
N LEU A 34 -15.02 2.72 -3.55
CA LEU A 34 -14.39 4.01 -3.22
C LEU A 34 -14.15 4.82 -4.49
N ASP A 35 -13.60 4.18 -5.52
CA ASP A 35 -13.40 4.75 -6.84
C ASP A 35 -13.35 3.67 -7.93
N ARG A 36 -12.96 4.06 -9.16
CA ARG A 36 -12.91 3.14 -10.30
C ARG A 36 -12.05 1.89 -10.06
N HIS A 37 -11.00 1.97 -9.24
CA HIS A 37 -10.01 0.91 -9.06
C HIS A 37 -9.99 0.34 -7.65
N ILE A 38 -10.70 0.94 -6.69
CA ILE A 38 -10.65 0.54 -5.28
C ILE A 38 -12.05 0.23 -4.78
N LEU A 39 -12.22 -0.99 -4.32
CA LEU A 39 -13.34 -1.39 -3.48
C LEU A 39 -12.87 -1.57 -2.04
N PHE A 40 -13.80 -1.44 -1.10
CA PHE A 40 -13.54 -1.75 0.30
C PHE A 40 -14.71 -2.46 0.96
N GLY A 41 -14.44 -3.29 1.97
CA GLY A 41 -15.48 -4.10 2.61
C GLY A 41 -14.98 -4.88 3.82
N THR A 42 -15.66 -5.98 4.12
CA THR A 42 -15.28 -6.90 5.20
C THR A 42 -14.56 -8.14 4.66
N ALA A 43 -13.98 -8.95 5.53
CA ALA A 43 -13.51 -10.29 5.14
C ALA A 43 -14.66 -11.15 4.61
N ASP A 44 -15.88 -10.99 5.14
CA ASP A 44 -17.08 -11.68 4.68
C ASP A 44 -17.43 -11.35 3.22
N SER A 45 -17.07 -10.14 2.75
CA SER A 45 -17.21 -9.78 1.34
C SER A 45 -16.49 -10.74 0.38
N ILE A 46 -15.38 -11.33 0.83
CA ILE A 46 -14.61 -12.30 0.04
C ILE A 46 -15.32 -13.64 -0.02
N ILE A 47 -15.91 -14.05 1.10
CA ILE A 47 -16.56 -15.35 1.27
C ILE A 47 -17.92 -15.35 0.57
N ASN A 48 -18.71 -14.29 0.75
CA ASN A 48 -20.11 -14.24 0.37
C ASN A 48 -20.33 -13.75 -1.08
N HIS A 49 -19.34 -13.09 -1.70
CA HIS A 49 -19.49 -12.49 -3.02
C HIS A 49 -18.37 -12.80 -4.03
N PRO A 50 -17.98 -14.08 -4.24
CA PRO A 50 -16.92 -14.44 -5.19
C PRO A 50 -17.22 -14.01 -6.64
N ASP A 51 -18.50 -14.03 -7.05
CA ASP A 51 -18.92 -13.57 -8.38
C ASP A 51 -18.67 -12.07 -8.58
N THR A 52 -18.88 -11.27 -7.53
CA THR A 52 -18.57 -9.83 -7.56
C THR A 52 -17.07 -9.61 -7.70
N LEU A 53 -16.24 -10.42 -7.04
CA LEU A 53 -14.79 -10.32 -7.13
C LEU A 53 -14.28 -10.61 -8.55
N THR A 54 -14.77 -11.69 -9.15
CA THR A 54 -14.39 -12.09 -10.53
C THR A 54 -14.92 -11.10 -11.58
N ALA A 55 -16.17 -10.64 -11.45
CA ALA A 55 -16.76 -9.65 -12.35
C ALA A 55 -16.01 -8.31 -12.34
N ASN A 56 -15.38 -7.96 -11.21
CA ASN A 56 -14.57 -6.76 -11.06
C ASN A 56 -13.06 -7.00 -11.31
N ASN A 57 -12.67 -8.19 -11.76
CA ASN A 57 -11.28 -8.62 -11.96
C ASN A 57 -10.39 -8.29 -10.75
N ILE A 58 -10.91 -8.58 -9.55
CA ILE A 58 -10.20 -8.36 -8.28
C ILE A 58 -9.21 -9.49 -8.08
N ARG A 59 -7.93 -9.17 -8.26
CA ARG A 59 -6.78 -10.07 -8.05
C ARG A 59 -5.88 -9.61 -6.90
N PHE A 60 -6.12 -8.41 -6.40
CA PHE A 60 -5.31 -7.77 -5.37
C PHE A 60 -6.16 -7.48 -4.14
N PHE A 61 -5.70 -7.95 -3.00
CA PHE A 61 -6.40 -7.86 -1.73
C PHE A 61 -5.48 -7.24 -0.68
N ILE A 62 -5.99 -6.28 0.07
CA ILE A 62 -5.28 -5.62 1.16
C ILE A 62 -6.10 -5.79 2.45
N GLY A 63 -5.64 -6.65 3.35
CA GLY A 63 -6.21 -6.78 4.69
C GLY A 63 -5.69 -5.71 5.63
N ILE A 64 -6.56 -5.16 6.46
CA ILE A 64 -6.24 -4.14 7.47
C ILE A 64 -6.67 -4.64 8.84
N ASP A 65 -5.72 -4.67 9.78
CA ASP A 65 -5.91 -5.13 11.18
C ASP A 65 -6.43 -6.57 11.31
N ILE A 66 -6.26 -7.39 10.27
CA ILE A 66 -6.58 -8.82 10.32
C ILE A 66 -5.35 -9.55 10.84
N PRO A 67 -5.45 -10.40 11.87
CA PRO A 67 -4.33 -11.23 12.29
C PRO A 67 -3.80 -12.06 11.12
N THR A 68 -2.49 -12.03 10.89
CA THR A 68 -1.85 -12.66 9.73
C THR A 68 -2.16 -14.16 9.63
N ASN A 69 -2.38 -14.84 10.75
CA ASN A 69 -2.81 -16.24 10.77
C ASN A 69 -4.22 -16.43 10.18
N GLN A 70 -5.16 -15.52 10.45
CA GLN A 70 -6.49 -15.55 9.87
C GLN A 70 -6.43 -15.23 8.37
N MET A 71 -5.57 -14.29 7.98
CA MET A 71 -5.32 -14.01 6.57
C MET A 71 -4.79 -15.24 5.82
N ALA A 72 -3.89 -15.99 6.45
CA ALA A 72 -3.38 -17.24 5.90
C ALA A 72 -4.49 -18.29 5.72
N GLN A 73 -5.42 -18.41 6.68
CA GLN A 73 -6.58 -19.30 6.55
C GLN A 73 -7.47 -18.89 5.37
N LEU A 74 -7.78 -17.60 5.26
CA LEU A 74 -8.59 -17.06 4.16
C LEU A 74 -7.93 -17.31 2.80
N TYR A 75 -6.63 -17.05 2.68
CA TYR A 75 -5.85 -17.30 1.46
C TYR A 75 -5.86 -18.77 1.03
N ASN A 76 -5.82 -19.67 2.01
CA ASN A 76 -5.82 -21.11 1.77
C ASN A 76 -7.23 -21.72 1.60
N SER A 77 -8.28 -20.92 1.70
CA SER A 77 -9.66 -21.36 1.50
C SER A 77 -9.93 -21.77 0.05
N GLU A 78 -10.93 -22.64 -0.14
CA GLU A 78 -11.36 -23.07 -1.47
C GLU A 78 -11.87 -21.90 -2.33
N ILE A 79 -12.44 -20.87 -1.68
CA ILE A 79 -12.98 -19.66 -2.31
C ILE A 79 -11.89 -18.93 -3.08
N ILE A 80 -10.75 -18.63 -2.43
CA ILE A 80 -9.63 -17.92 -3.07
C ILE A 80 -9.05 -18.73 -4.24
N SER A 81 -8.86 -20.04 -4.09
CA SER A 81 -8.42 -20.88 -5.21
C SER A 81 -9.44 -20.96 -6.35
N GLY A 82 -10.74 -20.86 -6.02
CA GLY A 82 -11.83 -20.98 -6.97
C GLY A 82 -12.04 -19.74 -7.86
N LEU A 83 -11.62 -18.55 -7.42
CA LEU A 83 -11.87 -17.30 -8.14
C LEU A 83 -11.28 -17.29 -9.56
N TYR A 84 -10.05 -17.80 -9.74
CA TYR A 84 -9.36 -17.81 -11.04
C TYR A 84 -8.71 -19.15 -11.38
N GLY A 85 -9.03 -20.21 -10.63
CA GLY A 85 -8.48 -21.56 -10.86
C GLY A 85 -7.07 -21.78 -10.33
N SER A 86 -6.37 -20.73 -9.87
CA SER A 86 -5.11 -20.81 -9.14
C SER A 86 -4.98 -19.69 -8.11
N ARG A 87 -4.32 -19.98 -6.98
CA ARG A 87 -3.97 -18.96 -5.98
C ARG A 87 -2.76 -18.10 -6.39
N GLU A 88 -2.04 -18.52 -7.42
CA GLU A 88 -0.90 -17.79 -7.99
C GLU A 88 -1.35 -16.55 -8.79
N ASP A 89 -2.64 -16.49 -9.15
CA ASP A 89 -3.28 -15.37 -9.83
C ASP A 89 -3.70 -14.24 -8.89
N ILE A 90 -3.54 -14.44 -7.58
CA ILE A 90 -4.02 -13.54 -6.53
C ILE A 90 -2.87 -13.13 -5.63
N VAL A 91 -2.78 -11.83 -5.34
CA VAL A 91 -1.88 -11.30 -4.31
C VAL A 91 -2.70 -10.72 -3.16
N MET A 92 -2.51 -11.30 -1.99
CA MET A 92 -3.04 -10.85 -0.71
C MET A 92 -1.90 -10.28 0.14
N VAL A 93 -2.01 -9.01 0.50
CA VAL A 93 -1.12 -8.33 1.46
C VAL A 93 -1.91 -7.98 2.71
N ASN A 94 -1.20 -7.85 3.83
CA ASN A 94 -1.84 -7.58 5.12
C ASN A 94 -1.12 -6.48 5.90
N PHE A 95 -1.88 -5.61 6.56
CA PHE A 95 -1.38 -4.63 7.52
C PHE A 95 -1.76 -5.10 8.93
N ASP A 96 -0.83 -5.78 9.58
CA ASP A 96 -1.02 -6.39 10.90
C ASP A 96 0.04 -5.84 11.85
N SER A 97 -0.38 -4.93 12.73
CA SER A 97 0.50 -4.29 13.70
C SER A 97 1.01 -5.22 14.81
N GLN A 98 0.37 -6.39 14.98
CA GLN A 98 0.72 -7.38 15.99
C GLN A 98 1.56 -8.52 15.42
N PHE A 99 1.76 -8.55 14.10
CA PHE A 99 2.62 -9.54 13.47
C PHE A 99 4.08 -9.32 13.86
N ILE A 100 4.73 -10.35 14.38
CA ILE A 100 6.12 -10.26 14.82
C ILE A 100 7.02 -10.43 13.59
N GLU A 101 7.61 -9.33 13.13
CA GLU A 101 8.44 -9.28 11.91
C GLU A 101 9.79 -9.98 12.08
N ASP A 102 10.23 -10.29 13.30
CA ASP A 102 11.51 -10.96 13.60
C ASP A 102 11.66 -12.32 12.86
N PHE A 103 10.55 -12.93 12.44
CA PHE A 103 10.52 -14.15 11.63
C PHE A 103 10.84 -13.93 10.13
N VAL A 104 10.77 -12.69 9.66
CA VAL A 104 10.79 -12.30 8.22
C VAL A 104 12.06 -11.56 7.81
N VAL A 105 12.86 -11.09 8.79
CA VAL A 105 14.04 -10.23 8.53
C VAL A 105 15.18 -10.95 7.81
N SER A 106 15.26 -12.27 7.91
CA SER A 106 16.20 -13.09 7.15
C SER A 106 15.49 -13.67 5.94
N ASP A 107 16.15 -13.66 4.77
CA ASP A 107 15.66 -14.03 3.43
C ASP A 107 14.52 -15.06 3.39
N LEU A 108 13.66 -14.98 2.37
CA LEU A 108 12.53 -15.90 2.14
C LEU A 108 12.87 -17.39 2.43
N GLU A 109 14.11 -17.83 2.20
CA GLU A 109 14.62 -19.16 2.53
C GLU A 109 14.61 -19.49 4.04
N THR A 110 14.94 -18.54 4.91
CA THR A 110 14.89 -18.64 6.39
C THR A 110 13.47 -18.55 6.97
N LEU A 111 12.51 -18.01 6.23
CA LEU A 111 11.10 -18.03 6.60
C LEU A 111 10.61 -19.48 6.82
N ASN A 112 11.07 -20.40 5.96
CA ASN A 112 10.70 -21.80 5.99
C ASN A 112 11.31 -22.59 7.15
N THR A 113 12.38 -22.11 7.79
CA THR A 113 13.00 -22.80 8.94
C THR A 113 12.37 -22.40 10.27
N ASN A 114 11.90 -21.16 10.40
CA ASN A 114 11.37 -20.64 11.67
C ASN A 114 9.85 -20.84 11.84
N LEU A 115 9.11 -20.96 10.73
CA LEU A 115 7.64 -21.07 10.73
C LEU A 115 7.14 -22.50 10.45
N GLN A 116 8.00 -23.52 10.57
CA GLN A 116 7.70 -24.93 10.23
C GLN A 116 6.45 -25.51 10.91
N ASN A 117 5.93 -24.86 11.95
CA ASN A 117 4.79 -25.33 12.71
C ASN A 117 3.42 -24.91 12.13
N ASP A 118 3.37 -24.01 11.13
CA ASP A 118 2.12 -23.61 10.47
C ASP A 118 2.25 -23.60 8.92
N PRO A 119 1.86 -24.70 8.24
CA PRO A 119 2.00 -24.81 6.79
C PRO A 119 1.12 -23.82 6.02
N LEU A 120 -0.02 -23.40 6.59
CA LEU A 120 -0.92 -22.44 5.93
C LEU A 120 -0.28 -21.05 5.92
N LEU A 121 0.28 -20.65 7.06
CA LEU A 121 1.00 -19.39 7.22
C LEU A 121 2.24 -19.33 6.32
N VAL A 122 3.03 -20.40 6.27
CA VAL A 122 4.20 -20.49 5.38
C VAL A 122 3.77 -20.36 3.91
N SER A 123 2.73 -21.09 3.49
CA SER A 123 2.22 -21.01 2.12
C SER A 123 1.75 -19.61 1.75
N TYR A 124 0.97 -18.97 2.63
CA TYR A 124 0.48 -17.61 2.43
C TYR A 124 1.63 -16.60 2.31
N LEU A 125 2.55 -16.59 3.28
CA LEU A 125 3.65 -15.62 3.29
C LEU A 125 4.60 -15.83 2.12
N TRP A 126 5.00 -17.07 1.86
CA TRP A 126 5.92 -17.40 0.77
C TRP A 126 5.34 -17.01 -0.58
N ASN A 127 4.14 -17.49 -0.92
CA ASN A 127 3.60 -17.29 -2.27
C ASN A 127 3.33 -15.81 -2.56
N ASN A 128 2.64 -15.14 -1.65
CA ASN A 128 2.31 -13.72 -1.84
C ASN A 128 3.55 -12.83 -1.85
N SER A 129 4.58 -13.14 -1.04
CA SER A 129 5.84 -12.39 -1.07
C SER A 129 6.59 -12.59 -2.40
N GLN A 130 6.58 -13.80 -2.96
CA GLN A 130 7.17 -14.06 -4.28
C GLN A 130 6.41 -13.34 -5.40
N LEU A 131 5.07 -13.40 -5.40
CA LEU A 131 4.25 -12.69 -6.39
C LEU A 131 4.46 -11.17 -6.31
N LEU A 132 4.47 -10.62 -5.09
CA LEU A 132 4.73 -9.19 -4.86
C LEU A 132 6.14 -8.79 -5.31
N LYS A 133 7.14 -9.65 -5.07
CA LYS A 133 8.51 -9.45 -5.56
C LYS A 133 8.58 -9.46 -7.09
N MET A 134 8.01 -10.47 -7.75
CA MET A 134 7.99 -10.60 -9.20
C MET A 134 7.34 -9.38 -9.85
N MET A 135 6.18 -8.97 -9.35
CA MET A 135 5.47 -7.78 -9.81
C MET A 135 6.31 -6.51 -9.64
N SER A 136 6.88 -6.31 -8.46
CA SER A 136 7.71 -5.15 -8.14
C SER A 136 8.97 -5.07 -9.03
N GLU A 137 9.58 -6.21 -9.34
CA GLU A 137 10.74 -6.29 -10.23
C GLU A 137 10.39 -6.06 -11.70
N GLN A 138 9.24 -6.57 -12.16
CA GLN A 138 8.75 -6.31 -13.51
C GLN A 138 8.48 -4.83 -13.73
N LEU A 139 7.82 -4.18 -12.77
CA LEU A 139 7.55 -2.74 -12.83
C LEU A 139 8.86 -1.92 -12.82
N ALA A 140 9.82 -2.27 -11.95
CA ALA A 140 11.10 -1.60 -11.91
C ALA A 140 11.93 -1.74 -13.20
N LYS A 141 11.80 -2.87 -13.91
CA LYS A 141 12.48 -3.09 -15.20
C LYS A 141 11.80 -2.36 -16.36
N ASN A 142 10.47 -2.33 -16.37
CA ASN A 142 9.70 -1.81 -17.48
C ASN A 142 9.46 -0.30 -17.40
N ASN A 143 9.69 0.32 -16.23
CA ASN A 143 9.23 1.67 -15.98
C ASN A 143 10.24 2.46 -15.13
N ASP A 144 11.11 3.21 -15.80
CA ASP A 144 12.13 4.08 -15.16
C ASP A 144 11.49 5.13 -14.22
N ASP A 145 10.21 5.44 -14.47
CA ASP A 145 9.43 6.40 -13.68
C ASP A 145 8.78 5.80 -12.42
N THR A 146 8.82 4.48 -12.18
CA THR A 146 8.24 3.89 -10.95
C THR A 146 8.84 4.53 -9.69
N SER A 147 10.15 4.79 -9.70
CA SER A 147 10.84 5.46 -8.59
C SER A 147 10.38 6.92 -8.36
N LYS A 148 9.75 7.55 -9.35
CA LYS A 148 9.25 8.93 -9.30
C LYS A 148 7.81 9.02 -8.84
N ILE A 149 7.08 7.89 -8.79
CA ILE A 149 5.65 7.83 -8.43
C ILE A 149 5.48 7.28 -7.01
N LEU A 150 6.33 6.34 -6.59
CA LEU A 150 6.28 5.76 -5.25
C LEU A 150 6.90 6.70 -4.20
N HIS A 151 6.35 6.64 -2.99
CA HIS A 151 6.91 7.33 -1.83
C HIS A 151 8.14 6.61 -1.27
N ARG A 152 8.17 5.28 -1.35
CA ARG A 152 9.28 4.46 -0.85
C ARG A 152 9.96 3.67 -1.96
N TYR A 153 11.15 3.15 -1.65
CA TYR A 153 11.89 2.30 -2.58
C TYR A 153 11.14 1.01 -2.86
N VAL A 154 11.07 0.63 -4.14
CA VAL A 154 10.41 -0.60 -4.61
C VAL A 154 10.90 -1.88 -3.90
N ASN A 155 12.16 -1.87 -3.43
CA ASN A 155 12.75 -3.01 -2.71
C ASN A 155 12.07 -3.31 -1.37
N ILE A 156 11.34 -2.36 -0.79
CA ILE A 156 10.62 -2.59 0.47
C ILE A 156 9.50 -3.62 0.28
N TYR A 157 8.85 -3.61 -0.89
CA TYR A 157 7.74 -4.53 -1.19
C TYR A 157 8.21 -5.93 -1.60
N LYS A 158 9.52 -6.14 -1.82
CA LYS A 158 10.05 -7.44 -2.26
C LYS A 158 10.24 -8.46 -1.13
N ARG A 159 10.13 -8.03 0.13
CA ARG A 159 10.55 -8.81 1.30
C ARG A 159 9.42 -9.63 1.90
N CYS A 160 8.24 -9.02 2.06
CA CYS A 160 7.11 -9.62 2.75
C CYS A 160 5.79 -9.04 2.22
N ASN A 161 4.73 -9.83 2.28
CA ASN A 161 3.37 -9.40 2.02
C ASN A 161 2.61 -8.96 3.29
N SER A 162 3.16 -9.18 4.49
CA SER A 162 2.63 -8.67 5.76
C SER A 162 3.47 -7.49 6.27
N PHE A 163 2.79 -6.40 6.62
CA PHE A 163 3.40 -5.12 6.98
C PHE A 163 3.01 -4.70 8.40
N THR A 164 4.03 -4.38 9.20
CA THR A 164 3.94 -3.91 10.61
C THR A 164 4.18 -2.39 10.72
N VAL A 165 4.17 -1.69 9.58
CA VAL A 165 4.54 -0.28 9.46
C VAL A 165 3.57 0.64 10.22
N ASN A 166 4.12 1.66 10.86
CA ASN A 166 3.38 2.65 11.64
C ASN A 166 3.59 4.07 11.10
N HIS A 167 2.93 5.06 11.71
CA HIS A 167 3.11 6.48 11.42
C HIS A 167 2.96 6.83 9.92
N ILE A 168 3.87 7.62 9.37
CA ILE A 168 3.79 8.09 7.97
C ILE A 168 4.06 6.94 6.99
N GLU A 169 4.92 6.00 7.36
CA GLU A 169 5.31 4.85 6.54
C GLU A 169 4.12 3.95 6.24
N LYS A 170 3.16 3.84 7.16
CA LYS A 170 1.89 3.12 6.95
C LYS A 170 1.13 3.66 5.73
N PHE A 171 0.92 4.97 5.68
CA PHE A 171 0.21 5.63 4.59
C PHE A 171 0.98 5.59 3.27
N GLN A 172 2.30 5.76 3.33
CA GLN A 172 3.16 5.63 2.15
C GLN A 172 3.11 4.22 1.56
N THR A 173 3.31 3.21 2.42
CA THR A 173 3.30 1.79 2.01
C THR A 173 1.95 1.39 1.42
N PHE A 174 0.85 1.77 2.06
CA PHE A 174 -0.50 1.49 1.56
C PHE A 174 -0.76 2.13 0.19
N ASN A 175 -0.49 3.42 0.04
CA ASN A 175 -0.74 4.12 -1.23
C ASN A 175 0.23 3.70 -2.35
N ASP A 176 1.45 3.28 -2.00
CA ASP A 176 2.41 2.73 -2.96
C ASP A 176 1.94 1.35 -3.45
N LEU A 177 1.44 0.48 -2.57
CA LEU A 177 0.86 -0.82 -2.96
C LEU A 177 -0.33 -0.65 -3.91
N LEU A 178 -1.26 0.26 -3.59
CA LEU A 178 -2.37 0.59 -4.50
C LEU A 178 -1.87 1.05 -5.88
N THR A 179 -0.81 1.86 -5.90
CA THR A 179 -0.18 2.33 -7.15
C THR A 179 0.44 1.17 -7.92
N LEU A 180 1.20 0.29 -7.26
CA LEU A 180 1.84 -0.88 -7.87
C LEU A 180 0.80 -1.84 -8.47
N PHE A 181 -0.28 -2.11 -7.74
CA PHE A 181 -1.37 -2.97 -8.21
C PHE A 181 -2.07 -2.39 -9.45
N GLN A 182 -2.38 -1.10 -9.43
CA GLN A 182 -2.97 -0.41 -10.58
C GLN A 182 -2.04 -0.39 -11.81
N MET A 183 -0.73 -0.24 -11.60
CA MET A 183 0.25 -0.30 -12.70
C MET A 183 0.38 -1.70 -13.31
N THR A 184 0.12 -2.75 -12.51
CA THR A 184 0.24 -4.15 -12.95
C THR A 184 -1.02 -4.64 -13.64
N ASN A 185 -2.19 -4.22 -13.16
CA ASN A 185 -3.48 -4.57 -13.74
C ASN A 185 -4.35 -3.31 -13.87
N ALA A 186 -4.21 -2.61 -15.00
CA ALA A 186 -4.88 -1.34 -15.23
C ALA A 186 -6.42 -1.43 -15.28
N GLU A 187 -6.97 -2.59 -15.61
CA GLU A 187 -8.41 -2.84 -15.69
C GLU A 187 -8.98 -3.52 -14.45
N GLY A 188 -8.10 -4.13 -13.62
CA GLY A 188 -8.48 -4.78 -12.39
C GLY A 188 -8.69 -3.80 -11.24
N LYS A 189 -9.48 -4.24 -10.26
CA LYS A 189 -9.71 -3.49 -9.03
C LYS A 189 -8.99 -4.14 -7.85
N VAL A 190 -8.72 -3.34 -6.83
CA VAL A 190 -8.14 -3.77 -5.55
C VAL A 190 -9.25 -3.80 -4.51
N LEU A 191 -9.32 -4.87 -3.71
CA LEU A 191 -10.20 -4.93 -2.55
C LEU A 191 -9.40 -4.64 -1.28
N VAL A 192 -9.79 -3.59 -0.55
CA VAL A 192 -9.28 -3.27 0.79
C VAL A 192 -10.29 -3.73 1.82
N PHE A 193 -9.90 -4.59 2.76
CA PHE A 193 -10.87 -5.17 3.68
C PHE A 193 -10.34 -5.29 5.10
N SER A 194 -11.26 -5.40 6.06
CA SER A 194 -10.97 -5.63 7.47
C SER A 194 -12.11 -6.44 8.09
N ASP A 195 -12.12 -6.63 9.40
CA ASP A 195 -13.22 -7.32 10.08
C ASP A 195 -14.52 -6.49 10.14
N SER A 196 -14.47 -5.19 9.83
CA SER A 196 -15.64 -4.30 9.89
C SER A 196 -15.49 -3.13 8.92
N THR A 197 -16.57 -2.76 8.24
CA THR A 197 -16.62 -1.54 7.40
C THR A 197 -16.29 -0.26 8.17
N THR A 198 -16.47 -0.28 9.50
CA THR A 198 -16.18 0.84 10.41
C THR A 198 -14.79 0.78 11.06
N ASN A 199 -13.88 -0.09 10.61
CA ASN A 199 -12.53 -0.17 11.16
C ASN A 199 -11.76 1.17 11.01
N GLU A 200 -11.37 1.77 12.14
CA GLU A 200 -10.71 3.10 12.19
C GLU A 200 -9.45 3.18 11.30
N ASN A 201 -8.63 2.13 11.29
CA ASN A 201 -7.39 2.10 10.51
C ASN A 201 -7.67 2.00 9.00
N MET A 202 -8.63 1.17 8.60
CA MET A 202 -9.07 1.06 7.21
C MET A 202 -9.61 2.41 6.74
N LEU A 203 -10.50 3.04 7.50
CA LEU A 203 -11.02 4.37 7.18
C LEU A 203 -9.92 5.41 7.02
N THR A 204 -8.96 5.45 7.96
CA THR A 204 -7.84 6.40 7.91
C THR A 204 -6.96 6.16 6.67
N LEU A 205 -6.74 4.91 6.28
CA LEU A 205 -6.02 4.55 5.06
C LEU A 205 -6.78 4.95 3.79
N LEU A 206 -8.08 4.68 3.69
CA LEU A 206 -8.92 5.09 2.56
C LEU A 206 -8.97 6.62 2.43
N ILE A 207 -9.06 7.34 3.55
CA ILE A 207 -8.95 8.81 3.59
C ILE A 207 -7.61 9.25 3.01
N SER A 208 -6.50 8.60 3.38
CA SER A 208 -5.18 8.95 2.85
C SER A 208 -5.12 8.86 1.32
N THR A 209 -5.81 7.87 0.72
CA THR A 209 -5.92 7.74 -0.74
C THR A 209 -6.73 8.86 -1.36
N MET A 210 -7.84 9.25 -0.75
CA MET A 210 -8.64 10.40 -1.20
C MET A 210 -7.81 11.69 -1.19
N LEU A 211 -7.06 11.93 -0.11
CA LEU A 211 -6.21 13.11 0.05
C LEU A 211 -4.96 13.09 -0.86
N LYS A 212 -4.46 11.90 -1.20
CA LYS A 212 -3.40 11.74 -2.22
C LYS A 212 -3.89 12.21 -3.59
N ARG A 213 -5.12 11.83 -3.95
CA ARG A 213 -5.75 12.15 -5.23
C ARG A 213 -6.14 13.63 -5.31
N ASP A 214 -6.70 14.17 -4.24
CA ASP A 214 -7.06 15.59 -4.14
C ASP A 214 -6.45 16.21 -2.88
N THR A 215 -5.28 16.84 -3.05
CA THR A 215 -4.57 17.51 -1.95
C THR A 215 -5.26 18.75 -1.39
N SER A 216 -6.32 19.24 -2.06
CA SER A 216 -7.13 20.37 -1.60
C SER A 216 -8.27 19.95 -0.68
N MET A 217 -8.68 18.68 -0.76
CA MET A 217 -9.71 18.09 0.08
C MET A 217 -9.29 18.09 1.56
N LYS A 218 -10.25 18.34 2.45
CA LYS A 218 -10.03 18.25 3.90
C LYS A 218 -10.31 16.82 4.41
N VAL A 219 -9.63 16.42 5.48
CA VAL A 219 -9.85 15.12 6.16
C VAL A 219 -11.34 14.88 6.45
N GLN A 220 -12.05 15.91 6.92
CA GLN A 220 -13.49 15.82 7.23
C GLN A 220 -14.34 15.52 6.00
N GLN A 221 -14.03 16.13 4.86
CA GLN A 221 -14.76 15.90 3.62
C GLN A 221 -14.51 14.49 3.09
N ALA A 222 -13.25 14.03 3.15
CA ALA A 222 -12.89 12.67 2.78
C ALA A 222 -13.59 11.63 3.68
N TYR A 223 -13.62 11.87 4.99
CA TYR A 223 -14.35 11.02 5.95
C TYR A 223 -15.84 10.97 5.62
N GLN A 224 -16.50 12.13 5.49
CA GLN A 224 -17.93 12.22 5.16
C GLN A 224 -18.28 11.51 3.85
N PHE A 225 -17.43 11.66 2.83
CA PHE A 225 -17.58 10.96 1.56
C PHE A 225 -17.54 9.44 1.77
N ILE A 226 -16.50 8.91 2.42
CA ILE A 226 -16.34 7.47 2.64
C ILE A 226 -17.49 6.90 3.47
N THR A 227 -17.90 7.59 4.54
CA THR A 227 -19.03 7.13 5.37
C THR A 227 -20.36 7.21 4.65
N SER A 228 -20.53 8.12 3.68
CA SER A 228 -21.76 8.19 2.88
C SER A 228 -21.94 7.00 1.92
N LEU A 229 -20.87 6.23 1.71
CA LEU A 229 -20.91 4.99 0.93
C LEU A 229 -21.33 3.78 1.77
N MET A 230 -21.37 3.90 3.10
CA MET A 230 -21.66 2.78 4.00
C MET A 230 -23.14 2.74 4.35
N ASP A 231 -23.70 1.53 4.36
CA ASP A 231 -25.08 1.31 4.81
C ASP A 231 -25.20 1.33 6.34
N THR A 232 -24.13 0.95 7.05
CA THR A 232 -24.11 0.91 8.51
C THR A 232 -23.63 2.25 9.06
N PRO A 233 -24.36 2.89 9.99
CA PRO A 233 -23.91 4.11 10.62
C PRO A 233 -22.60 3.87 11.37
N ALA A 234 -21.65 4.79 11.19
CA ALA A 234 -20.31 4.75 11.78
C ALA A 234 -20.30 5.13 13.28
N ASP A 235 -21.30 4.68 14.04
CA ASP A 235 -21.58 5.15 15.41
C ASP A 235 -20.48 4.73 16.41
N ASN A 236 -19.73 3.67 16.09
CA ASN A 236 -18.63 3.16 16.91
C ASN A 236 -17.26 3.73 16.52
N VAL A 237 -17.18 4.58 15.49
CA VAL A 237 -15.91 5.14 15.01
C VAL A 237 -15.51 6.33 15.86
N ARG A 238 -14.33 6.28 16.49
CA ARG A 238 -13.78 7.43 17.22
C ARG A 238 -13.18 8.39 16.21
N VAL A 239 -14.01 9.27 15.65
CA VAL A 239 -13.60 10.17 14.58
C VAL A 239 -12.43 11.07 15.00
N GLU A 240 -12.32 11.39 16.29
CA GLU A 240 -11.20 12.15 16.86
C GLU A 240 -9.86 11.45 16.61
N ARG A 241 -9.80 10.11 16.65
CA ARG A 241 -8.57 9.36 16.38
C ARG A 241 -8.13 9.49 14.93
N ILE A 242 -9.09 9.54 14.00
CA ILE A 242 -8.83 9.76 12.58
C ILE A 242 -8.31 11.19 12.37
N PHE A 243 -9.00 12.19 12.94
CA PHE A 243 -8.62 13.60 12.81
C PHE A 243 -7.30 13.96 13.48
N LEU A 244 -6.97 13.32 14.60
CA LEU A 244 -5.74 13.54 15.36
C LEU A 244 -4.61 12.57 14.97
N CYS A 245 -4.80 11.78 13.91
CA CYS A 245 -3.77 10.86 13.43
C CYS A 245 -2.57 11.65 12.88
N SER A 246 -1.51 11.77 13.68
CA SER A 246 -0.30 12.51 13.31
C SER A 246 0.38 11.94 12.06
N GLY A 247 0.35 10.62 11.87
CA GLY A 247 0.88 9.97 10.68
C GLY A 247 0.15 10.40 9.41
N LEU A 248 -1.18 10.55 9.45
CA LEU A 248 -1.99 11.00 8.31
C LEU A 248 -1.67 12.46 7.97
N THR A 249 -1.61 13.35 8.98
CA THR A 249 -1.24 14.75 8.78
C THR A 249 0.13 14.89 8.11
N ASN A 250 1.13 14.17 8.65
CA ASN A 250 2.48 14.17 8.09
C ASN A 250 2.52 13.61 6.66
N TYR A 251 1.72 12.57 6.39
CA TYR A 251 1.59 12.01 5.05
C TYR A 251 1.03 13.04 4.05
N VAL A 252 -0.06 13.72 4.38
CA VAL A 252 -0.70 14.72 3.50
C VAL A 252 0.27 15.87 3.19
N GLU A 253 1.03 16.34 4.17
CA GLU A 253 2.08 17.34 3.93
C GLU A 253 3.18 16.81 3.00
N SER A 254 3.58 15.56 3.18
CA SER A 254 4.56 14.89 2.32
C SER A 254 4.07 14.80 0.88
N VAL A 255 2.81 14.41 0.65
CA VAL A 255 2.18 14.39 -0.68
C VAL A 255 2.19 15.79 -1.33
N LYS A 256 1.82 16.83 -0.58
CA LYS A 256 1.85 18.22 -1.10
C LYS A 256 3.26 18.64 -1.53
N LYS A 257 4.28 18.31 -0.73
CA LYS A 257 5.69 18.57 -1.07
C LYS A 257 6.11 17.78 -2.32
N PHE A 258 5.76 16.51 -2.38
CA PHE A 258 6.05 15.63 -3.49
C PHE A 258 5.43 16.13 -4.81
N ASN A 259 4.14 16.49 -4.79
CA ASN A 259 3.43 17.04 -5.95
C ASN A 259 4.01 18.40 -6.37
N ALA A 260 4.40 19.26 -5.43
CA ALA A 260 5.04 20.53 -5.76
C ALA A 260 6.41 20.34 -6.45
N ILE A 261 7.20 19.36 -6.02
CA ILE A 261 8.50 19.04 -6.63
C ILE A 261 8.29 18.44 -8.03
N ASN A 262 7.39 17.47 -8.17
CA ASN A 262 7.13 16.81 -9.44
C ASN A 262 6.44 17.72 -10.46
N GLY A 263 5.51 18.58 -10.02
CA GLY A 263 4.91 19.61 -10.86
C GLY A 263 5.94 20.64 -11.37
N ARG A 264 6.92 21.02 -10.54
CA ARG A 264 8.06 21.86 -10.98
C ARG A 264 8.98 21.15 -11.97
N ARG A 265 9.21 19.84 -11.82
CA ARG A 265 10.03 19.06 -12.77
C ARG A 265 9.40 19.00 -14.16
N GLN A 266 8.07 18.83 -14.25
CA GLN A 266 7.37 18.83 -15.55
C GLN A 266 7.48 20.17 -16.29
N LEU A 267 7.43 21.30 -15.57
CA LEU A 267 7.63 22.63 -16.15
C LEU A 267 9.05 22.84 -16.68
N ILE A 268 10.07 22.28 -16.01
CA ILE A 268 11.47 22.38 -16.44
C ILE A 268 11.73 21.51 -17.67
N THR A 269 11.27 20.25 -17.70
CA THR A 269 11.44 19.37 -18.87
C THR A 269 10.72 19.89 -20.12
N ASN A 270 9.56 20.53 -19.97
CA ASN A 270 8.85 21.13 -21.10
C ASN A 270 9.58 22.35 -21.68
N ASN A 271 10.27 23.13 -20.84
CA ASN A 271 11.07 24.27 -21.28
C ASN A 271 12.38 23.88 -22.00
N TYR A 272 12.96 22.71 -21.69
CA TYR A 272 14.13 22.20 -22.41
C TYR A 272 13.77 21.60 -23.78
N ASN A 273 12.58 21.02 -23.93
CA ASN A 273 12.11 20.48 -25.21
C ASN A 273 11.56 21.56 -26.16
N SER A 274 11.19 22.74 -25.67
CA SER A 274 10.78 23.89 -26.51
C SER A 274 11.96 24.71 -27.06
N ALA A 275 13.20 24.38 -26.72
CA ALA A 275 14.41 25.08 -27.21
C ALA A 275 14.99 24.51 -28.52
N THR A 276 14.27 23.63 -29.22
CA THR A 276 14.60 23.20 -30.60
C THR A 276 13.58 23.74 -31.60
N SER A 277 13.39 25.07 -31.59
CA SER A 277 12.81 25.76 -32.75
C SER A 277 13.90 25.91 -33.83
N PRO A 278 13.66 25.50 -35.10
CA PRO A 278 14.65 25.61 -36.19
C PRO A 278 15.04 27.04 -36.57
N TYR A 279 14.48 28.06 -35.92
CA TYR A 279 14.66 29.47 -36.29
C TYR A 279 15.70 30.23 -35.46
N ALA A 280 16.39 29.58 -34.51
CA ALA A 280 17.41 30.24 -33.68
C ALA A 280 18.87 29.98 -34.12
N GLN A 281 19.10 29.48 -35.33
CA GLN A 281 20.43 29.41 -35.96
C GLN A 281 20.65 30.57 -36.94
N ALA A 282 20.59 31.80 -36.44
CA ALA A 282 21.07 32.97 -37.16
C ALA A 282 21.49 34.03 -36.14
N ASN A 283 22.70 33.87 -35.59
CA ASN A 283 23.59 34.93 -35.08
C ASN A 283 24.63 34.35 -34.10
N MET A 284 25.48 33.45 -34.58
CA MET A 284 26.80 33.26 -33.97
C MET A 284 27.86 33.25 -35.06
N THR A 285 28.17 34.45 -35.54
CA THR A 285 29.40 34.70 -36.30
C THR A 285 30.17 35.83 -35.62
N LYS A 286 31.44 35.55 -35.31
CA LYS A 286 32.55 36.48 -35.05
C LYS A 286 32.72 37.08 -33.64
N ARG A 287 33.65 36.47 -32.89
CA ARG A 287 34.83 37.10 -32.22
C ARG A 287 35.51 35.98 -31.41
N SER A 288 36.55 35.28 -31.88
CA SER A 288 37.93 35.69 -32.23
C SER A 288 38.63 36.55 -31.17
N MET A 289 39.53 35.88 -30.44
CA MET A 289 40.76 36.32 -29.75
C MET A 289 40.67 37.46 -28.72
N ARG A 290 41.15 37.17 -27.49
CA ARG A 290 42.44 37.67 -26.99
C ARG A 290 42.89 36.96 -25.71
N TYR A 291 44.16 36.54 -25.75
CA TYR A 291 45.03 36.24 -24.61
C TYR A 291 45.08 37.40 -23.62
N THR A 292 45.18 37.08 -22.32
CA THR A 292 46.15 37.72 -21.41
C THR A 292 46.45 36.78 -20.25
N ASP A 293 47.70 36.31 -20.23
CA ASP A 293 48.43 35.86 -19.05
C ASP A 293 48.49 36.97 -17.99
N SER A 294 48.42 36.58 -16.72
CA SER A 294 48.93 37.37 -15.59
C SER A 294 49.22 36.43 -14.42
N SER A 295 50.49 36.12 -14.29
CA SER A 295 51.13 35.38 -13.20
C SER A 295 51.23 36.16 -11.89
N ASN A 296 51.21 35.40 -10.78
CA ASN A 296 51.95 35.57 -9.52
C ASN A 296 51.73 36.81 -8.64
N ILE A 297 51.24 36.58 -7.39
CA ILE A 297 51.92 37.01 -6.16
C ILE A 297 51.81 35.89 -5.10
N ALA A 298 52.94 35.60 -4.47
CA ALA A 298 53.22 34.55 -3.50
C ALA A 298 53.11 35.03 -2.02
N ALA A 299 53.42 34.09 -1.11
CA ALA A 299 53.80 34.22 0.31
C ALA A 299 52.64 34.19 1.34
N SER A 300 52.64 33.42 2.45
CA SER A 300 53.65 32.54 3.06
C SER A 300 53.04 31.63 4.15
N ASN A 301 53.52 30.37 4.15
CA ASN A 301 53.90 29.48 5.27
C ASN A 301 53.28 29.61 6.68
N THR A 302 52.77 28.50 7.20
CA THR A 302 53.40 27.82 8.36
C THR A 302 53.08 26.32 8.39
N THR A 303 54.12 25.56 8.72
CA THR A 303 54.29 24.11 8.74
C THR A 303 53.89 23.52 10.08
N THR A 304 53.29 22.31 10.14
CA THR A 304 53.76 21.26 11.06
C THR A 304 53.38 19.86 10.57
N THR A 305 54.42 19.04 10.52
CA THR A 305 54.51 17.63 10.13
C THR A 305 54.18 16.70 11.31
N THR A 306 53.57 15.53 11.07
CA THR A 306 54.08 14.22 11.53
C THR A 306 53.31 13.04 10.91
N ASN A 307 54.08 12.09 10.38
CA ASN A 307 53.68 10.79 9.85
C ASN A 307 53.25 9.83 10.96
N ASN A 308 52.49 8.77 10.61
CA ASN A 308 52.94 7.38 10.73
C ASN A 308 51.91 6.38 10.19
N ASP A 309 52.31 5.64 9.15
CA ASP A 309 51.82 4.31 8.81
C ASP A 309 52.33 3.29 9.84
N TYR A 310 51.52 2.30 10.24
CA TYR A 310 51.98 0.95 10.56
C TYR A 310 50.85 -0.08 10.45
N ALA A 311 51.17 -1.17 9.75
CA ALA A 311 50.42 -2.40 9.63
C ALA A 311 50.65 -3.35 10.83
N ALA A 312 49.65 -4.17 11.16
CA ALA A 312 49.78 -5.45 11.89
C ALA A 312 48.52 -6.29 11.60
N GLN A 313 48.62 -7.40 10.87
CA GLN A 313 48.81 -8.77 11.39
C GLN A 313 47.80 -9.16 12.49
N THR A 314 46.85 -10.03 12.15
CA THR A 314 46.16 -10.89 13.13
C THR A 314 46.28 -12.35 12.72
N ALA A 315 46.76 -13.13 13.69
CA ALA A 315 47.19 -14.51 13.58
C ALA A 315 46.03 -15.50 13.80
N THR A 316 46.19 -16.66 13.16
CA THR A 316 45.44 -17.90 13.35
C THR A 316 45.70 -18.52 14.73
N GLY A 317 44.65 -18.87 15.46
CA GLY A 317 44.72 -19.66 16.70
C GLY A 317 44.01 -21.00 16.56
N LYS A 318 44.80 -22.08 16.49
CA LYS A 318 44.37 -23.48 16.64
C LYS A 318 43.95 -23.73 18.11
N ARG A 319 42.86 -24.49 18.34
CA ARG A 319 42.62 -25.17 19.63
C ARG A 319 42.65 -26.67 19.43
N ALA A 320 43.52 -27.31 20.21
CA ALA A 320 43.68 -28.74 20.35
C ALA A 320 42.74 -29.29 21.44
N ARG A 321 42.43 -30.58 21.28
CA ARG A 321 41.79 -31.48 22.25
C ARG A 321 42.60 -31.63 23.54
N SER A 322 41.91 -31.91 24.63
CA SER A 322 42.37 -32.76 25.73
C SER A 322 41.16 -33.44 26.35
N ASP A 323 41.24 -34.77 26.44
CA ASP A 323 40.63 -35.75 27.36
C ASP A 323 39.20 -35.53 27.88
#